data_AF-A0A2V7UKA1-F1
#
_entry.id   AF-A0A2V7UKA1-F1
#
_cell.length_a   1.000
_cell.length_b   1.000
_cell.length_c   1.000
_cell.angle_alpha   90.00
_cell.angle_beta   90.00
_cell.angle_gamma   90.00
#
_symmetry.space_group_name_H-M   'P 1'
#
loop_
_entity.id
_entity.type
_entity.pdbx_description
1 polymer ?
#
loop_
_entity_poly.entity_id
_entity_poly.type
_entity_poly.pdbx_seq_one_letter_code
_entity_poly.pdbx_strand_id
1 'polypeptide(L)'
;MKVFWTAVALLAALLLQTALTQVAPGHARILDPFLIVLVYCGLTGGEMHGMLAGVAAGWIQDIHFGGTVLGLAGLTKVLIGFGVGAASTRFHLVEAGPRVLVLLVATAADALIYTELAAVFDVAVYEVTPAGILLRAAVNAVVGVAAYELVERRGRFRIGVRRRA
;
A
#
# COMPACT_ATOMS: atom_id res chain seq x y z
N MET A 1 18.57 -1.08 8.75
CA MET A 1 17.43 -0.81 9.65
C MET A 1 16.10 -0.61 8.90
N LYS A 2 16.05 0.15 7.78
CA LYS A 2 14.81 0.37 7.02
C LYS A 2 14.10 -0.92 6.58
N VAL A 3 14.86 -1.87 6.01
CA VAL A 3 14.33 -3.18 5.55
C VAL A 3 13.64 -3.96 6.66
N PHE A 4 14.22 -4.00 7.87
CA PHE A 4 13.62 -4.68 9.01
C PHE A 4 12.24 -4.11 9.36
N TRP A 5 12.12 -2.78 9.41
CA TRP A 5 10.84 -2.13 9.69
C TRP A 5 9.82 -2.32 8.55
N THR A 6 10.27 -2.36 7.30
CA THR A 6 9.40 -2.73 6.17
C THR A 6 8.86 -4.14 6.35
N ALA A 7 9.70 -5.11 6.69
CA ALA A 7 9.27 -6.49 6.92
C ALA A 7 8.25 -6.58 8.07
N VAL A 8 8.49 -5.90 9.18
CA VAL A 8 7.53 -5.82 10.30
C VAL A 8 6.21 -5.18 9.86
N ALA A 9 6.24 -4.11 9.07
CA ALA A 9 5.05 -3.46 8.56
C ALA A 9 4.26 -4.37 7.60
N LEU A 10 4.93 -5.13 6.73
CA LEU A 10 4.30 -6.10 5.83
C LEU A 10 3.70 -7.29 6.60
N LEU A 11 4.37 -7.75 7.66
CA LEU A 11 3.79 -8.76 8.55
C LEU A 11 2.54 -8.24 9.25
N ALA A 12 2.58 -6.99 9.76
CA ALA A 12 1.40 -6.36 10.35
C ALA A 12 0.26 -6.19 9.33
N ALA A 13 0.58 -5.80 8.09
CA ALA A 13 -0.37 -5.72 6.99
C ALA A 13 -1.01 -7.09 6.67
N LEU A 14 -0.22 -8.17 6.65
CA LEU A 14 -0.71 -9.53 6.45
C LEU A 14 -1.67 -9.95 7.56
N LEU A 15 -1.29 -9.74 8.83
CA LEU A 15 -2.14 -10.06 9.97
C LEU A 15 -3.44 -9.26 9.95
N LEU A 16 -3.36 -7.97 9.63
CA LEU A 16 -4.54 -7.11 9.51
C LEU A 16 -5.46 -7.56 8.37
N GLN A 17 -4.91 -7.82 7.18
CA GLN A 17 -5.68 -8.29 6.04
C GLN A 17 -6.35 -9.65 6.31
N THR A 18 -5.62 -10.55 6.98
CA THR A 18 -6.15 -11.85 7.40
C THR A 18 -7.32 -11.67 8.37
N ALA A 19 -7.15 -10.83 9.41
CA ALA A 19 -8.21 -10.56 10.38
C ALA A 19 -9.44 -9.93 9.75
N LEU A 20 -9.26 -8.95 8.84
CA LEU A 20 -10.37 -8.34 8.11
C LEU A 20 -11.12 -9.34 7.23
N THR A 21 -10.39 -10.24 6.59
CA THR A 21 -10.98 -11.30 5.74
C THR A 21 -11.81 -12.28 6.58
N GLN A 22 -11.41 -12.55 7.82
CA GLN A 22 -12.16 -13.41 8.75
C GLN A 22 -13.41 -12.73 9.31
N VAL A 23 -13.32 -11.43 9.66
CA VAL A 23 -14.43 -10.72 10.32
C VAL A 23 -15.45 -10.18 9.31
N ALA A 24 -15.01 -9.70 8.16
CA ALA A 24 -15.87 -9.08 7.15
C ALA A 24 -15.42 -9.45 5.71
N PRO A 25 -15.64 -10.70 5.26
CA PRO A 25 -15.14 -11.21 3.98
C PRO A 25 -15.52 -10.33 2.77
N GLY A 26 -16.75 -9.80 2.76
CA GLY A 26 -17.24 -8.95 1.68
C GLY A 26 -16.62 -7.55 1.63
N HIS A 27 -16.09 -7.04 2.74
CA HIS A 27 -15.56 -5.69 2.87
C HIS A 27 -14.03 -5.64 3.04
N ALA A 28 -13.38 -6.78 3.25
CA ALA A 28 -11.94 -6.89 3.47
C ALA A 28 -11.09 -6.34 2.30
N ARG A 29 -11.69 -6.21 1.11
CA ARG A 29 -11.04 -5.66 -0.10
C ARG A 29 -11.10 -4.13 -0.18
N ILE A 30 -11.85 -3.48 0.71
CA ILE A 30 -11.99 -2.01 0.73
C ILE A 30 -10.69 -1.36 1.20
N LEU A 31 -10.06 -1.93 2.23
CA LEU A 31 -8.78 -1.51 2.76
C LEU A 31 -7.67 -2.40 2.18
N ASP A 32 -6.61 -1.81 1.64
CA ASP A 32 -5.39 -2.51 1.24
C ASP A 32 -4.22 -2.05 2.12
N PRO A 33 -3.94 -2.76 3.24
CA PRO A 33 -2.83 -2.47 4.11
C PRO A 33 -1.47 -2.58 3.42
N PHE A 34 -1.34 -3.46 2.42
CA PHE A 34 -0.09 -3.66 1.69
C PHE A 34 0.24 -2.47 0.79
N LEU A 35 -0.77 -1.92 0.11
CA LEU A 35 -0.65 -0.70 -0.68
C LEU A 35 -0.24 0.49 0.21
N ILE A 36 -0.85 0.63 1.39
CA ILE A 36 -0.46 1.68 2.35
C ILE A 36 1.03 1.53 2.74
N VAL A 37 1.50 0.32 3.04
CA VAL A 37 2.90 0.10 3.42
C VAL A 37 3.87 0.41 2.27
N LEU A 38 3.62 -0.08 1.06
CA LEU A 38 4.54 0.15 -0.07
C LEU A 38 4.56 1.62 -0.50
N VAL A 39 3.42 2.33 -0.41
CA VAL A 39 3.36 3.77 -0.71
C VAL A 39 4.20 4.55 0.29
N TYR A 40 4.10 4.25 1.58
CA TYR A 40 4.97 4.86 2.60
C TYR A 40 6.45 4.63 2.32
N CYS A 41 6.79 3.39 1.95
CA CYS A 41 8.15 3.00 1.60
C CYS A 41 8.67 3.78 0.37
N GLY A 42 7.84 3.96 -0.65
CA GLY A 42 8.16 4.79 -1.81
C GLY A 42 8.39 6.25 -1.41
N LEU A 43 7.44 6.85 -0.67
CA LEU A 43 7.51 8.25 -0.26
C LEU A 43 8.73 8.58 0.62
N THR A 44 9.17 7.66 1.48
CA THR A 44 10.25 7.89 2.46
C THR A 44 11.60 7.28 2.07
N GLY A 45 11.59 6.30 1.18
CA GLY A 45 12.76 5.52 0.76
C GLY A 45 13.12 5.67 -0.71
N GLY A 46 12.29 6.33 -1.51
CA GLY A 46 12.48 6.52 -2.95
C GLY A 46 12.13 5.27 -3.78
N GLU A 47 12.47 5.34 -5.06
CA GLU A 47 12.15 4.35 -6.11
C GLU A 47 12.46 2.91 -5.70
N MET A 48 13.71 2.63 -5.31
CA MET A 48 14.16 1.27 -5.01
C MET A 48 13.44 0.67 -3.79
N HIS A 49 13.26 1.45 -2.72
CA HIS A 49 12.59 0.96 -1.51
C HIS A 49 11.11 0.71 -1.81
N GLY A 50 10.42 1.66 -2.47
CA GLY A 50 9.03 1.47 -2.90
C GLY A 50 8.85 0.25 -3.79
N MET A 51 9.72 0.07 -4.78
CA MET A 51 9.72 -1.09 -5.68
C MET A 51 9.87 -2.41 -4.92
N LEU A 52 10.90 -2.55 -4.07
CA LEU A 52 11.15 -3.79 -3.32
C LEU A 52 10.05 -4.09 -2.30
N ALA A 53 9.50 -3.06 -1.64
CA ALA A 53 8.33 -3.21 -0.79
C ALA A 53 7.11 -3.67 -1.60
N GLY A 54 6.94 -3.15 -2.82
CA GLY A 54 5.92 -3.57 -3.77
C GLY A 54 6.04 -5.03 -4.19
N VAL A 55 7.26 -5.50 -4.54
CA VAL A 55 7.54 -6.92 -4.81
C VAL A 55 7.07 -7.77 -3.64
N ALA A 56 7.58 -7.50 -2.43
CA ALA A 56 7.28 -8.30 -1.26
C ALA A 56 5.77 -8.29 -0.93
N ALA A 57 5.15 -7.12 -0.95
CA ALA A 57 3.72 -6.94 -0.71
C ALA A 57 2.86 -7.73 -1.70
N GLY A 58 3.14 -7.63 -3.00
CA GLY A 58 2.37 -8.29 -4.04
C GLY A 58 2.51 -9.80 -4.01
N TRP A 59 3.72 -10.33 -3.82
CA TRP A 59 3.91 -11.78 -3.67
C TRP A 59 3.22 -12.34 -2.43
N ILE A 60 3.28 -11.64 -1.28
CA ILE A 60 2.56 -12.06 -0.08
C ILE A 60 1.06 -12.11 -0.35
N GLN A 61 0.52 -11.08 -1.03
CA GLN A 61 -0.90 -11.05 -1.39
C GLN A 61 -1.30 -12.15 -2.35
N ASP A 62 -0.52 -12.39 -3.40
CA ASP A 62 -0.82 -13.45 -4.36
C ASP A 62 -0.83 -14.83 -3.68
N ILE A 63 0.12 -15.09 -2.76
CA ILE A 63 0.21 -16.38 -2.05
C ILE A 63 -0.97 -16.60 -1.08
N HIS A 64 -1.43 -15.55 -0.39
CA HIS A 64 -2.40 -15.70 0.71
C HIS A 64 -3.84 -15.36 0.32
N PHE A 65 -4.02 -14.44 -0.63
CA PHE A 65 -5.30 -13.86 -1.01
C PHE A 65 -5.54 -13.86 -2.52
N GLY A 66 -4.59 -14.37 -3.31
CA GLY A 66 -4.68 -14.46 -4.76
C GLY A 66 -5.60 -15.57 -5.24
N GLY A 67 -5.73 -15.64 -6.57
CA GLY A 67 -6.51 -16.67 -7.27
C GLY A 67 -5.64 -17.77 -7.85
N THR A 68 -6.06 -18.29 -9.01
CA THR A 68 -5.35 -19.33 -9.76
C THR A 68 -4.03 -18.85 -10.37
N VAL A 69 -3.90 -17.54 -10.61
CA VAL A 69 -2.73 -16.92 -11.23
C VAL A 69 -1.99 -16.09 -10.18
N LEU A 70 -0.72 -16.45 -9.93
CA LEU A 70 0.18 -15.71 -9.06
C LEU A 70 0.95 -14.66 -9.88
N GLY A 71 1.37 -13.57 -9.22
CA GLY A 71 2.16 -12.51 -9.81
C GLY A 71 1.36 -11.31 -10.30
N LEU A 72 0.02 -11.36 -10.27
CA LEU A 72 -0.82 -10.22 -10.65
C LEU A 72 -0.66 -9.07 -9.66
N ALA A 73 -0.82 -9.34 -8.36
CA ALA A 73 -0.60 -8.32 -7.33
C ALA A 73 0.90 -7.99 -7.24
N GLY A 74 1.78 -8.99 -7.42
CA GLY A 74 3.22 -8.81 -7.58
C GLY A 74 3.58 -7.70 -8.57
N LEU A 75 3.14 -7.83 -9.82
CA LEU A 75 3.47 -6.89 -10.88
C LEU A 75 2.87 -5.50 -10.62
N THR A 76 1.58 -5.44 -10.28
CA THR A 76 0.92 -4.14 -10.01
C THR A 76 1.62 -3.39 -8.88
N LYS A 77 1.93 -4.06 -7.77
CA LYS A 77 2.53 -3.41 -6.60
C LYS A 77 3.97 -2.97 -6.81
N VAL A 78 4.71 -3.65 -7.68
CA VAL A 78 6.02 -3.18 -8.15
C VAL A 78 5.88 -1.86 -8.90
N LEU A 79 4.95 -1.77 -9.85
CA LEU A 79 4.72 -0.55 -10.65
C LEU A 79 4.29 0.63 -9.77
N ILE A 80 3.34 0.40 -8.85
CA ILE A 80 2.88 1.44 -7.92
C ILE A 80 4.00 1.87 -6.98
N GLY A 81 4.71 0.93 -6.37
CA GLY A 81 5.80 1.22 -5.44
C GLY A 81 6.94 2.00 -6.09
N PHE A 82 7.36 1.58 -7.28
CA PHE A 82 8.35 2.30 -8.08
C PHE A 82 7.85 3.70 -8.47
N GLY A 83 6.65 3.80 -9.04
CA GLY A 83 6.09 5.07 -9.52
C GLY A 83 5.93 6.12 -8.41
N VAL A 84 5.46 5.70 -7.23
CA VAL A 84 5.37 6.57 -6.05
C VAL A 84 6.76 6.99 -5.57
N GLY A 85 7.71 6.07 -5.52
CA GLY A 85 9.09 6.40 -5.17
C GLY A 85 9.77 7.32 -6.18
N ALA A 86 9.46 7.21 -7.47
CA ALA A 86 9.96 8.09 -8.51
C ALA A 86 9.34 9.49 -8.43
N ALA A 87 8.07 9.56 -8.07
CA ALA A 87 7.41 10.84 -7.82
C ALA A 87 7.99 11.53 -6.58
N SER A 88 8.32 10.79 -5.52
CA SER A 88 8.82 11.38 -4.26
C SER A 88 10.22 11.97 -4.37
N THR A 89 11.02 11.57 -5.37
CA THR A 89 12.33 12.19 -5.64
C THR A 89 12.21 13.50 -6.40
N ARG A 90 11.07 13.75 -7.06
CA ARG A 90 10.82 14.92 -7.91
C ARG A 90 9.88 15.94 -7.27
N PHE A 91 8.95 15.49 -6.43
CA PHE A 91 7.92 16.30 -5.81
C PHE A 91 8.01 16.26 -4.28
N HIS A 92 7.65 17.37 -3.63
CA HIS A 92 7.60 17.43 -2.17
C HIS A 92 6.29 16.82 -1.64
N LEU A 93 6.30 15.51 -1.39
CA LEU A 93 5.11 14.73 -1.00
C LEU A 93 5.06 14.40 0.50
N VAL A 94 5.63 15.26 1.34
CA VAL A 94 5.79 15.02 2.79
C VAL A 94 4.54 15.43 3.59
N GLU A 95 3.76 16.38 3.08
CA GLU A 95 2.57 16.89 3.76
C GLU A 95 1.37 15.95 3.62
N ALA A 96 0.40 16.08 4.55
CA ALA A 96 -0.79 15.24 4.57
C ALA A 96 -1.64 15.35 3.29
N GLY A 97 -1.80 16.55 2.72
CA GLY A 97 -2.55 16.78 1.48
C GLY A 97 -1.98 16.00 0.28
N PRO A 98 -0.70 16.17 -0.08
CA PRO A 98 -0.04 15.36 -1.10
C PRO A 98 -0.12 13.85 -0.84
N ARG A 99 0.00 13.40 0.41
CA ARG A 99 -0.12 11.98 0.77
C ARG A 99 -1.51 11.41 0.51
N VAL A 100 -2.57 12.19 0.79
CA VAL A 100 -3.95 11.82 0.42
C VAL A 100 -4.04 11.64 -1.09
N LEU A 101 -3.55 12.61 -1.87
CA LEU A 101 -3.60 12.54 -3.33
C LEU A 101 -2.84 11.31 -3.87
N VAL A 102 -1.63 11.04 -3.35
CA VAL A 102 -0.83 9.88 -3.75
C VAL A 102 -1.57 8.58 -3.45
N LEU A 103 -2.16 8.42 -2.27
CA LEU A 103 -2.91 7.21 -1.91
C LEU A 103 -4.18 7.03 -2.76
N LEU A 104 -4.88 8.13 -3.09
CA LEU A 104 -6.02 8.10 -4.00
C LEU A 104 -5.62 7.58 -5.38
N VAL A 105 -4.59 8.18 -5.97
CA VAL A 105 -4.10 7.81 -7.31
C VAL A 105 -3.50 6.42 -7.32
N ALA A 106 -2.68 6.07 -6.33
CA ALA A 106 -2.08 4.75 -6.21
C ALA A 106 -3.13 3.64 -6.06
N THR A 107 -4.18 3.86 -5.26
CA THR A 107 -5.26 2.88 -5.10
C THR A 107 -6.07 2.71 -6.39
N ALA A 108 -6.40 3.82 -7.06
CA ALA A 108 -7.11 3.76 -8.33
C ALA A 108 -6.29 3.06 -9.41
N ALA A 109 -4.99 3.40 -9.52
CA ALA A 109 -4.08 2.77 -10.46
C ALA A 109 -3.88 1.27 -10.14
N ASP A 110 -3.73 0.88 -8.87
CA ASP A 110 -3.64 -0.53 -8.47
C ASP A 110 -4.88 -1.31 -8.91
N ALA A 111 -6.08 -0.77 -8.65
CA ALA A 111 -7.33 -1.41 -9.04
C ALA A 111 -7.48 -1.55 -10.57
N LEU A 112 -7.18 -0.48 -11.33
CA LEU A 112 -7.30 -0.49 -12.79
C LEU A 112 -6.28 -1.43 -13.42
N ILE A 113 -4.99 -1.30 -13.07
CA ILE A 113 -3.92 -2.15 -13.64
C ILE A 113 -4.18 -3.62 -13.31
N TYR A 114 -4.57 -3.93 -12.06
CA TYR A 114 -4.88 -5.31 -11.68
C TYR A 114 -6.04 -5.89 -12.50
N THR A 115 -7.10 -5.09 -12.74
CA THR A 115 -8.27 -5.54 -13.51
C THR A 115 -7.92 -5.84 -14.96
N GLU A 116 -7.18 -4.94 -15.62
CA GLU A 116 -6.72 -5.14 -16.99
C GLU A 116 -5.78 -6.35 -17.09
N LEU A 117 -4.88 -6.51 -16.12
CA LEU A 117 -3.97 -7.64 -16.09
C LEU A 117 -4.73 -8.96 -15.85
N ALA A 118 -5.68 -8.99 -14.92
CA ALA A 118 -6.52 -10.16 -14.67
C ALA A 118 -7.33 -10.57 -15.91
N ALA A 119 -7.82 -9.60 -16.68
CA ALA A 119 -8.55 -9.84 -17.92
C ALA A 119 -7.67 -10.53 -19.00
N VAL A 120 -6.39 -10.19 -19.09
CA VAL A 120 -5.44 -10.85 -20.01
C VAL A 120 -5.30 -12.34 -19.72
N PHE A 121 -5.44 -12.74 -18.45
CA PHE A 121 -5.31 -14.13 -18.01
C PHE A 121 -6.66 -14.83 -17.78
N ASP A 122 -7.77 -14.23 -18.19
CA ASP A 122 -9.14 -14.74 -17.98
C ASP A 122 -9.45 -15.06 -16.50
N VAL A 123 -8.86 -14.27 -15.59
CA VAL A 123 -9.07 -14.41 -14.16
C VAL A 123 -10.30 -13.61 -13.77
N ALA A 124 -11.33 -14.30 -13.27
CA ALA A 124 -12.53 -13.67 -12.76
C ALA A 124 -12.20 -12.72 -11.60
N VAL A 125 -12.30 -11.43 -11.86
CA VAL A 125 -12.22 -10.37 -10.87
C VAL A 125 -13.61 -9.92 -10.45
N TYR A 126 -13.73 -9.41 -9.23
CA TYR A 126 -14.96 -8.82 -8.76
C TYR A 126 -15.30 -7.57 -9.59
N GLU A 127 -16.58 -7.30 -9.84
CA GLU A 127 -17.00 -6.13 -10.60
C GLU A 127 -16.43 -4.84 -9.99
N VAL A 128 -15.60 -4.17 -10.78
CA VAL A 128 -14.96 -2.92 -10.37
C VAL A 128 -15.87 -1.77 -10.78
N THR A 129 -16.74 -1.36 -9.86
CA THR A 129 -17.55 -0.16 -10.07
C THR A 129 -16.72 1.11 -9.81
N PRO A 130 -16.96 2.22 -10.54
CA PRO A 130 -16.29 3.49 -10.25
C PRO A 130 -16.48 3.94 -8.80
N ALA A 131 -17.68 3.73 -8.25
CA ALA A 131 -17.98 4.01 -6.84
C ALA A 131 -17.14 3.13 -5.89
N GLY A 132 -16.93 1.86 -6.23
CA GLY A 132 -16.08 0.95 -5.47
C GLY A 132 -14.61 1.39 -5.47
N ILE A 133 -14.07 1.83 -6.61
CA ILE A 133 -12.70 2.38 -6.68
C ILE A 133 -12.58 3.62 -5.80
N LEU A 134 -13.54 4.56 -5.91
CA LEU A 134 -13.53 5.79 -5.11
C LEU A 134 -13.60 5.50 -3.62
N LEU A 135 -14.44 4.56 -3.19
CA LEU A 135 -14.55 4.16 -1.80
C LEU A 135 -13.23 3.54 -1.28
N ARG A 136 -12.64 2.61 -2.05
CA ARG A 136 -11.34 2.00 -1.73
C ARG A 136 -10.26 3.07 -1.60
N ALA A 137 -10.17 3.96 -2.57
CA ALA A 137 -9.20 5.04 -2.61
C ALA A 137 -9.36 5.97 -1.40
N ALA A 138 -10.59 6.39 -1.09
CA ALA A 138 -10.88 7.24 0.06
C ALA A 138 -10.51 6.57 1.38
N VAL A 139 -10.91 5.32 1.58
CA VAL A 139 -10.58 4.56 2.81
C VAL A 139 -9.08 4.38 2.97
N ASN A 140 -8.38 3.95 1.91
CA ASN A 140 -6.91 3.80 1.94
C ASN A 140 -6.21 5.13 2.20
N ALA A 141 -6.69 6.24 1.61
CA ALA A 141 -6.11 7.56 1.83
C ALA A 141 -6.27 8.03 3.29
N VAL A 142 -7.47 7.92 3.86
CA VAL A 142 -7.73 8.31 5.25
C VAL A 142 -6.93 7.44 6.22
N VAL A 143 -7.03 6.11 6.08
CA VAL A 143 -6.34 5.17 6.98
C VAL A 143 -4.82 5.28 6.82
N GLY A 144 -4.33 5.39 5.59
CA GLY A 144 -2.91 5.49 5.30
C GLY A 144 -2.28 6.77 5.87
N VAL A 145 -2.90 7.93 5.65
CA VAL A 145 -2.40 9.20 6.22
C VAL A 145 -2.43 9.18 7.74
N ALA A 146 -3.49 8.66 8.35
CA ALA A 146 -3.56 8.50 9.81
C ALA A 146 -2.44 7.59 10.34
N ALA A 147 -2.17 6.47 9.65
CA ALA A 147 -1.08 5.56 9.99
C ALA A 147 0.30 6.23 9.86
N TYR A 148 0.53 7.00 8.79
CA TYR A 148 1.80 7.71 8.56
C TYR A 148 2.07 8.74 9.65
N GLU A 149 1.05 9.54 10.01
CA GLU A 149 1.15 10.51 11.09
C GLU A 149 1.45 9.84 12.44
N LEU A 150 0.82 8.70 12.74
CA LEU A 150 1.07 7.96 13.97
C LEU A 150 2.52 7.46 14.06
N VAL A 151 3.03 6.91 12.96
CA VAL A 151 4.42 6.41 12.87
C VAL A 151 5.41 7.57 13.04
N GLU A 152 5.18 8.69 12.36
CA GLU A 152 6.07 9.85 12.39
C GLU A 152 6.06 10.57 13.74
N ARG A 153 4.89 10.68 14.39
CA ARG A 153 4.78 11.21 15.76
C ARG A 153 5.61 10.40 16.75
N ARG A 154 5.57 9.07 16.67
CA ARG A 154 6.39 8.18 17.52
C ARG A 154 7.89 8.36 17.26
N GLY A 155 8.28 8.55 16.00
CA GLY A 155 9.66 8.85 15.62
C GLY A 155 10.18 10.18 16.21
N ARG A 156 9.37 11.25 16.12
CA ARG A 156 9.70 12.57 16.70
C ARG A 156 9.85 12.50 18.22
N PHE A 157 8.98 11.77 18.91
CA PHE A 157 9.05 11.61 20.36
C PHE A 157 10.37 10.96 20.82
N ARG A 158 10.85 9.96 20.08
CA ARG A 158 12.13 9.26 20.37
C ARG A 158 13.36 10.15 20.23
N ILE A 159 13.34 11.13 19.34
CA ILE A 159 14.45 12.10 19.15
C ILE A 159 14.39 13.20 20.22
N GLY A 160 13.19 13.64 20.60
CA GLY A 160 12.98 14.65 21.65
C GLY A 160 13.45 14.20 23.05
N VAL A 161 13.24 12.92 23.39
CA VAL A 161 13.73 12.34 24.66
C VAL A 161 15.26 12.27 24.69
N ARG A 162 15.91 11.96 23.56
CA ARG A 162 17.37 11.83 23.48
C ARG A 162 18.14 13.15 23.54
N ARG A 163 17.46 14.30 23.39
CA ARG A 163 18.06 15.65 23.56
C ARG A 163 17.94 16.18 24.99
N ARG A 164 17.19 15.51 25.88
CA ARG A 164 16.98 15.93 27.28
C ARG A 164 17.65 15.01 28.31
N ALA A 165 18.45 14.05 27.85
CA ALA A 165 19.33 13.21 28.66
C ALA A 165 20.77 13.54 28.32
#